data_AF-A0A3M0XPE5-F1
#
_entry.id   AF-A0A3M0XPE5-F1
#
_cell.length_a   1.000
_cell.length_b   1.000
_cell.length_c   1.000
_cell.angle_alpha   90.00
_cell.angle_beta   90.00
_cell.angle_gamma   90.00
#
_symmetry.space_group_name_H-M   'P 1'
#
loop_
_entity.id
_entity.type
_entity.pdbx_description
1 polymer ?
#
loop_
_entity_poly.entity_id
_entity_poly.type
_entity_poly.pdbx_seq_one_letter_code
_entity_poly.pdbx_strand_id
1 'polypeptide(L)'
;MIVSPLTAVSPLDGRYHQATAELRPVFSEFGLIRARVQVEVAWLIRLSDIEAMREVPRLSSGARAFLDNIVESFSEADAARVKEI
;
A
#
# COMPACT_ATOMS: atom_id res chain seq x y z
N MET A 1 17.86 18.44 3.47
CA MET A 1 18.57 18.18 2.19
C MET A 1 17.72 17.16 1.42
N ILE A 2 17.38 17.42 0.15
CA ILE A 2 16.58 16.49 -0.66
C ILE A 2 17.51 15.38 -1.17
N VAL A 3 17.06 14.12 -1.14
CA VAL A 3 17.84 12.99 -1.67
C VAL A 3 17.85 13.05 -3.20
N SER A 4 19.05 12.97 -3.78
CA SER A 4 19.27 12.85 -5.24
C SER A 4 20.11 11.59 -5.52
N PRO A 5 20.17 11.11 -6.77
CA PRO A 5 21.03 9.98 -7.11
C PRO A 5 22.53 10.19 -6.77
N LEU A 6 23.01 11.45 -6.78
CA LEU A 6 24.40 11.79 -6.44
C LEU A 6 24.66 11.86 -4.93
N THR A 7 23.63 12.09 -4.12
CA THR A 7 23.74 12.20 -2.66
C THR A 7 23.20 10.97 -1.93
N ALA A 8 22.68 9.98 -2.65
CA ALA A 8 22.20 8.72 -2.09
C ALA A 8 23.37 7.93 -1.49
N VAL A 9 23.20 7.42 -0.27
CA VAL A 9 24.22 6.62 0.42
C VAL A 9 24.35 5.23 -0.23
N SER A 10 23.22 4.61 -0.57
CA SER A 10 23.19 3.32 -1.26
C SER A 10 23.31 3.55 -2.78
N PRO A 11 24.18 2.80 -3.49
CA PRO A 11 24.25 2.88 -4.94
C PRO A 11 23.00 2.30 -5.61
N LEU A 12 22.19 1.49 -4.93
CA LEU A 12 20.93 0.95 -5.44
C LEU A 12 19.92 2.06 -5.75
N ASP A 13 19.90 3.11 -4.92
CA ASP A 13 19.02 4.28 -5.09
C ASP A 13 19.70 5.43 -5.85
N GLY A 14 21.01 5.30 -6.12
CA GLY A 14 21.83 6.29 -6.82
C GLY A 14 22.35 5.80 -8.17
N ARG A 15 23.58 5.27 -8.20
CA ARG A 15 24.25 4.83 -9.44
C ARG A 15 23.43 3.83 -10.27
N TYR A 16 22.73 2.92 -9.60
CA TYR A 16 21.99 1.82 -10.21
C TYR A 16 20.47 2.03 -10.17
N HIS A 17 20.01 3.25 -9.88
CA HIS A 17 18.60 3.57 -9.66
C HIS A 17 17.68 3.21 -10.84
N GLN A 18 18.22 3.18 -12.07
CA GLN A 18 17.50 2.73 -13.27
C GLN A 18 17.36 1.21 -13.31
N ALA A 19 18.43 0.47 -12.97
CA ALA A 19 18.42 -0.99 -12.94
C ALA A 19 17.53 -1.56 -11.81
N THR A 20 17.27 -0.77 -10.77
CA THR A 20 16.42 -1.15 -9.62
C THR A 20 15.04 -0.50 -9.65
N ALA A 21 14.67 0.21 -10.71
CA ALA A 21 13.43 0.99 -10.76
C ALA A 21 12.17 0.14 -10.49
N GLU A 22 12.10 -1.07 -11.07
CA GLU A 22 10.98 -2.01 -10.91
C GLU A 22 10.85 -2.58 -9.49
N LEU A 23 11.91 -2.49 -8.68
CA LEU A 23 11.90 -2.95 -7.29
C LEU A 23 11.25 -1.94 -6.35
N ARG A 24 11.21 -0.66 -6.72
CA ARG A 24 10.70 0.42 -5.85
C ARG A 24 9.23 0.26 -5.49
N PRO A 25 8.31 -0.11 -6.40
CA PRO A 25 6.91 -0.33 -6.02
C PRO A 25 6.71 -1.49 -5.05
N VAL A 26 7.73 -2.32 -4.76
CA VAL A 26 7.61 -3.52 -3.93
C VAL A 26 8.41 -3.39 -2.63
N PHE A 27 9.69 -3.03 -2.72
CA PHE A 27 10.63 -3.09 -1.59
C PHE A 27 10.89 -1.75 -0.92
N SER A 28 10.32 -0.65 -1.44
CA SER A 28 10.37 0.64 -0.76
C SER A 28 9.39 0.68 0.41
N GLU A 29 9.48 1.74 1.22
CA GLU A 29 8.48 2.03 2.24
C GLU A 29 7.07 2.22 1.63
N PHE A 30 6.97 2.87 0.45
CA PHE A 30 5.71 2.95 -0.29
C PHE A 30 5.16 1.56 -0.64
N GLY A 31 6.01 0.67 -1.16
CA GLY A 31 5.63 -0.70 -1.51
C GLY A 31 5.15 -1.49 -0.30
N LEU A 32 5.85 -1.36 0.83
CA LEU A 32 5.47 -1.97 2.10
C LEU A 32 4.11 -1.45 2.60
N ILE A 33 3.89 -0.13 2.60
CA ILE A 33 2.63 0.47 3.06
C ILE A 33 1.48 0.02 2.14
N ARG A 34 1.66 0.07 0.81
CA ARG A 34 0.65 -0.40 -0.15
C ARG A 34 0.26 -1.86 0.10
N ALA A 35 1.25 -2.73 0.31
CA ALA A 35 1.01 -4.14 0.60
C ALA A 35 0.26 -4.33 1.93
N ARG A 36 0.57 -3.54 2.96
CA ARG A 36 -0.15 -3.57 4.24
C ARG A 36 -1.60 -3.16 4.07
N VAL A 37 -1.87 -2.06 3.36
CA VAL A 37 -3.25 -1.61 3.07
C VAL A 37 -4.03 -2.69 2.33
N GLN A 38 -3.43 -3.34 1.32
CA GLN A 38 -4.04 -4.45 0.62
C GLN A 38 -4.44 -5.60 1.55
N VAL A 39 -3.53 -6.00 2.46
CA VAL A 39 -3.80 -7.09 3.41
C VAL A 39 -4.90 -6.72 4.39
N GLU A 40 -4.87 -5.52 4.96
CA GLU A 40 -5.87 -5.07 5.94
C GLU A 40 -7.27 -4.96 5.31
N VAL A 41 -7.36 -4.44 4.08
CA VAL A 41 -8.61 -4.39 3.32
C VAL A 41 -9.13 -5.80 3.04
N ALA A 42 -8.29 -6.69 2.52
CA ALA A 42 -8.67 -8.07 2.23
C ALA A 42 -9.10 -8.81 3.51
N TRP A 43 -8.44 -8.53 4.63
CA TRP A 43 -8.79 -9.08 5.93
C TRP A 43 -10.18 -8.63 6.39
N LEU A 44 -10.50 -7.33 6.32
CA LEU A 44 -11.83 -6.82 6.65
C LEU A 44 -12.92 -7.41 5.76
N ILE A 45 -12.69 -7.47 4.44
CA ILE A 45 -13.62 -8.10 3.50
C ILE A 45 -13.84 -9.57 3.90
N ARG A 46 -12.75 -10.29 4.22
CA ARG A 46 -12.84 -11.69 4.62
C ARG A 46 -13.62 -11.88 5.91
N LEU A 47 -13.42 -11.01 6.91
CA LEU A 47 -14.20 -11.03 8.15
C LEU A 47 -15.69 -10.85 7.87
N SER A 48 -16.06 -9.94 6.95
CA SER A 48 -17.46 -9.72 6.56
C SER A 48 -18.11 -10.91 5.84
N ASP A 49 -17.31 -11.80 5.27
CA ASP A 49 -17.77 -13.02 4.59
C ASP A 49 -18.01 -14.20 5.54
N ILE A 50 -17.71 -14.05 6.84
CA ILE A 50 -17.93 -15.09 7.83
C ILE A 50 -19.36 -14.93 8.37
N GLU A 51 -20.27 -15.83 7.97
CA GLU A 51 -21.70 -15.76 8.35
C GLU A 51 -21.94 -15.74 9.88
N ALA A 52 -21.06 -16.38 10.65
CA ALA A 52 -21.14 -16.39 12.11
C ALA A 52 -20.68 -15.08 12.79
N MET A 53 -20.02 -14.17 12.06
CA MET A 53 -19.46 -12.92 12.59
C MET A 53 -20.52 -11.81 12.58
N ARG A 54 -21.28 -11.67 13.67
CA ARG A 54 -22.41 -10.73 13.73
C ARG A 54 -21.97 -9.27 13.84
N GLU A 55 -20.79 -9.04 14.40
CA GLU A 55 -20.17 -7.74 14.60
C GLU A 55 -19.66 -7.13 13.29
N VAL A 56 -19.41 -7.97 12.27
CA VAL A 56 -18.95 -7.54 10.93
C VAL A 56 -19.90 -8.15 9.90
N PRO A 57 -21.08 -7.54 9.67
CA PRO A 57 -22.05 -8.07 8.73
C PRO A 57 -21.50 -8.02 7.30
N ARG A 58 -22.09 -8.85 6.43
CA ARG A 58 -21.70 -8.93 5.02
C ARG A 58 -21.76 -7.56 4.35
N LEU A 59 -20.62 -7.14 3.80
CA LEU A 59 -20.53 -5.89 3.07
C LEU A 59 -21.40 -5.91 1.81
N SER A 60 -22.07 -4.80 1.53
CA SER A 60 -22.76 -4.58 0.26
C SER A 60 -21.77 -4.55 -0.91
N SER A 61 -22.28 -4.72 -2.13
CA SER A 61 -21.46 -4.62 -3.34
C SER A 61 -20.76 -3.25 -3.45
N GLY A 62 -21.46 -2.17 -3.10
CA GLY A 62 -20.89 -0.82 -3.10
C GLY A 62 -19.79 -0.63 -2.06
N ALA A 63 -19.96 -1.17 -0.86
CA ALA A 63 -18.93 -1.11 0.18
C ALA A 63 -17.68 -1.91 -0.20
N ARG A 64 -17.84 -3.08 -0.82
CA ARG A 64 -16.71 -3.85 -1.35
C ARG A 64 -15.99 -3.11 -2.47
N ALA A 65 -16.72 -2.60 -3.45
CA ALA A 65 -16.13 -1.84 -4.55
C ALA A 65 -15.35 -0.61 -4.05
N PHE A 66 -15.84 0.06 -3.02
CA PHE A 66 -15.12 1.16 -2.37
C PHE A 66 -13.79 0.70 -1.74
N LEU A 67 -13.81 -0.42 -1.00
CA LEU A 67 -12.61 -0.99 -0.39
C LEU A 67 -11.59 -1.49 -1.43
N ASP A 68 -12.06 -2.16 -2.48
CA ASP A 68 -11.22 -2.61 -3.59
C ASP A 68 -10.56 -1.40 -4.28
N ASN A 69 -11.32 -0.32 -4.50
CA ASN A 69 -10.79 0.90 -5.08
C ASN A 69 -9.70 1.57 -4.21
N ILE A 70 -9.78 1.49 -2.87
CA ILE A 70 -8.70 1.99 -2.00
C ILE A 70 -7.37 1.30 -2.32
N VAL A 71 -7.39 0.00 -2.62
CA VAL A 71 -6.19 -0.76 -2.97
C VAL A 71 -5.73 -0.44 -4.38
N GLU A 72 -6.65 -0.41 -5.34
CA GLU A 72 -6.35 -0.18 -6.75
C GLU A 72 -5.81 1.23 -7.04
N SER A 73 -6.33 2.25 -6.35
CA SER A 73 -5.95 3.64 -6.54
C SER A 73 -4.90 4.14 -5.54
N PHE A 74 -4.25 3.25 -4.79
CA PHE A 74 -3.31 3.63 -3.74
C PHE A 74 -2.12 4.43 -4.29
N SER A 75 -1.88 5.61 -3.73
CA SER A 75 -0.94 6.60 -4.25
C SER A 75 0.16 6.99 -3.25
N GLU A 76 1.19 7.70 -3.72
CA GLU A 76 2.24 8.23 -2.84
C GLU A 76 1.69 9.21 -1.79
N ALA A 77 0.62 9.95 -2.11
CA ALA A 77 -0.05 10.84 -1.17
C ALA A 77 -0.70 10.04 -0.02
N ASP A 78 -1.27 8.88 -0.31
CA ASP A 78 -1.84 7.99 0.72
C ASP A 78 -0.74 7.41 1.62
N ALA A 79 0.37 6.99 1.02
CA ALA A 79 1.53 6.52 1.79
C ALA A 79 2.12 7.63 2.68
N ALA A 80 2.20 8.86 2.19
CA ALA A 80 2.62 10.01 2.98
C ALA A 80 1.65 10.27 4.13
N ARG A 81 0.34 10.18 3.90
CA ARG A 81 -0.67 10.33 4.95
C ARG A 81 -0.52 9.28 6.06
N VAL A 82 -0.23 8.03 5.71
CA VAL A 82 0.03 6.96 6.70
C VAL A 82 1.22 7.28 7.60
N LYS A 83 2.23 8.01 7.09
CA LYS A 83 3.42 8.39 7.86
C LYS A 83 3.17 9.49 8.90
N GLU A 84 2.03 10.18 8.83
CA GLU A 84 1.66 11.27 9.74
C GLU A 84 0.84 10.81 10.96
N ILE A 85 0.48 9.54 11.03
CA ILE A 85 -0.34 8.93 12.09
C ILE A 85 0.57 8.12 13.01
#